data_AF-A0A7Z9VK27-F1
#
_entry.id   AF-A0A7Z9VK27-F1
#
_cell.length_a   1.000
_cell.length_b   1.000
_cell.length_c   1.000
_cell.angle_alpha   90.00
_cell.angle_beta   90.00
_cell.angle_gamma   90.00
#
_symmetry.space_group_name_H-M   'P 1'
#
loop_
_entity.id
_entity.type
_entity.pdbx_description
1 polymer ?
#
loop_
_entity_poly.entity_id
_entity_poly.type
_entity_poly.pdbx_seq_one_letter_code
_entity_poly.pdbx_strand_id
1 'polypeptide(L)' 'MRETTEFQVKKEVLIKVGDRVLIDDQEWKVAEIIDDTVTLYREGVGGMSHTIHMPVEEAETLLPEQA' A
#
# COMPACT_ATOMS: atom_id res chain seq x y z
N MET A 1 -7.58 2.12 41.90
CA MET A 1 -7.75 1.58 40.53
C MET A 1 -6.75 2.29 39.65
N ARG A 2 -5.87 1.56 38.95
CA ARG A 2 -5.02 2.16 37.91
C ARG A 2 -5.75 1.89 36.61
N GLU A 3 -6.30 2.94 36.00
CA GLU A 3 -6.80 2.88 34.64
C GLU A 3 -5.61 2.61 33.72
N THR A 4 -5.52 1.38 33.22
CA THR A 4 -4.66 1.06 32.08
C THR A 4 -5.32 1.68 30.86
N THR A 5 -4.83 2.84 30.44
CA THR A 5 -5.12 3.40 29.13
C THR A 5 -4.76 2.33 28.11
N GLU A 6 -5.78 1.75 27.47
CA GLU A 6 -5.62 0.83 26.36
C GLU A 6 -4.88 1.60 25.25
N PHE A 7 -3.59 1.34 25.11
CA PHE A 7 -2.84 1.78 23.96
C PHE A 7 -3.47 1.08 22.76
N GLN A 8 -4.31 1.80 22.02
CA GLN A 8 -4.73 1.41 20.69
C GLN A 8 -3.44 1.32 19.87
N VAL A 9 -2.95 0.10 19.68
CA VAL A 9 -1.86 -0.20 18.76
C VAL A 9 -2.35 0.31 17.42
N LYS A 10 -1.82 1.46 16.99
CA LYS A 10 -2.04 1.93 15.62
C LYS A 10 -1.62 0.76 14.75
N LYS A 11 -2.57 0.22 13.99
CA LYS A 11 -2.31 -0.78 12.97
C LYS A 11 -1.13 -0.24 12.15
N GLU A 12 0.04 -0.87 12.29
CA GLU A 12 1.25 -0.39 11.64
C GLU A 12 1.07 -0.68 10.15
N VAL A 13 0.57 0.31 9.42
CA VAL A 13 0.47 0.22 7.97
C VAL A 13 1.90 0.24 7.43
N LEU A 14 2.34 -0.90 6.92
CA LEU A 14 3.68 -1.13 6.40
C LEU A 14 3.86 -0.41 5.06
N ILE A 15 2.79 -0.32 4.26
CA ILE A 15 2.80 0.31 2.94
C ILE A 15 2.77 1.84 3.01
N LYS A 16 3.61 2.47 2.18
CA LYS A 16 3.77 3.92 2.12
C LYS A 16 3.70 4.42 0.69
N VAL A 17 3.31 5.68 0.54
CA VAL A 17 3.38 6.36 -0.75
C VAL A 17 4.82 6.32 -1.27
N GLY A 18 4.98 5.89 -2.52
CA GLY A 18 6.27 5.67 -3.17
C GLY A 18 6.78 4.24 -3.12
N ASP A 19 6.21 3.36 -2.30
CA ASP A 19 6.53 1.93 -2.32
C ASP A 19 6.17 1.31 -3.67
N ARG A 20 6.82 0.19 -3.96
CA ARG A 20 6.64 -0.57 -5.18
C ARG A 20 6.15 -1.96 -4.83
N VAL A 21 5.11 -2.39 -5.53
CA VAL A 21 4.52 -3.73 -5.41
C VAL A 21 4.54 -4.42 -6.75
N LEU A 22 4.55 -5.75 -6.74
CA LEU A 22 4.52 -6.58 -7.95
C LEU A 22 3.14 -7.22 -8.08
N ILE A 23 2.48 -6.96 -9.20
CA ILE A 23 1.18 -7.56 -9.55
C ILE A 23 1.28 -8.05 -10.98
N ASP A 24 1.02 -9.34 -11.20
CA ASP A 24 1.13 -10.00 -12.52
C ASP A 24 2.48 -9.77 -13.22
N ASP A 25 3.59 -9.89 -12.48
CA ASP A 25 4.97 -9.60 -12.96
C ASP A 25 5.19 -8.15 -13.42
N GLN A 26 4.29 -7.23 -13.07
CA GLN A 26 4.39 -5.82 -13.39
C GLN A 26 4.61 -5.01 -12.11
N GLU A 27 5.58 -4.08 -12.15
CA GLU A 27 5.84 -3.17 -11.04
C GLU A 27 4.80 -2.05 -11.03
N TRP A 28 4.20 -1.82 -9.86
CA TRP A 28 3.27 -0.73 -9.60
C TRP A 28 3.80 0.13 -8.46
N LYS A 29 3.62 1.44 -8.58
CA LYS A 29 4.02 2.40 -7.55
C LYS A 29 2.80 2.84 -6.76
N VAL A 30 2.92 2.88 -5.43
CA VAL A 30 1.93 3.53 -4.57
C VAL A 30 1.95 5.03 -4.83
N ALA A 31 0.88 5.55 -5.42
CA ALA A 31 0.71 6.96 -5.72
C ALA A 31 0.08 7.70 -4.54
N GLU A 32 -0.97 7.12 -3.95
CA GLU A 32 -1.74 7.72 -2.85
C GLU A 32 -2.25 6.63 -1.90
N ILE A 33 -2.44 7.01 -0.63
CA ILE A 33 -3.11 6.19 0.38
C ILE A 33 -4.12 7.12 1.06
N ILE A 34 -5.40 6.81 0.92
CA ILE A 34 -6.50 7.58 1.50
C ILE A 34 -7.38 6.61 2.29
N ASP A 35 -7.56 6.89 3.57
CA ASP A 35 -8.21 6.00 4.54
C ASP A 35 -7.56 4.59 4.48
N ASP A 36 -8.33 3.57 4.08
CA ASP A 36 -7.89 2.18 3.91
C ASP A 36 -7.72 1.78 2.44
N THR A 37 -7.65 2.75 1.51
CA THR A 37 -7.50 2.49 0.08
C THR A 37 -6.16 3.00 -0.45
N VAL A 38 -5.47 2.15 -1.20
CA VAL A 38 -4.22 2.43 -1.89
C VAL A 38 -4.49 2.61 -3.37
N THR A 39 -4.01 3.72 -3.91
CA THR A 39 -3.97 3.98 -5.35
C THR A 39 -2.60 3.57 -5.88
N LEU A 40 -2.59 2.56 -6.74
CA LEU A 40 -1.40 2.08 -7.43
C LEU A 40 -1.39 2.60 -8.86
N TYR A 41 -0.23 3.09 -9.28
CA TYR A 41 0.01 3.65 -10.60
C TYR A 41 1.13 2.91 -11.32
N ARG A 42 0.98 2.74 -12.63
CA ARG A 42 2.09 2.35 -13.51
C ARG A 42 2.02 3.06 -14.85
N GLU A 43 3.18 3.26 -15.45
CA GLU A 43 3.30 3.60 -16.87
C GLU A 43 3.37 2.32 -17.71
N GLY A 44 2.43 2.18 -18.64
CA GLY A 44 2.44 1.18 -19.69
C GLY A 44 3.27 1.62 -20.91
N VAL A 45 3.48 0.68 -21.83
CA VAL A 45 4.24 0.94 -23.07
C VAL A 45 3.43 1.86 -23.99
N GLY A 46 4.10 2.86 -24.57
CA GLY A 46 3.48 3.79 -25.52
C GLY A 46 2.81 5.02 -24.89
N GLY A 47 3.18 5.37 -23.65
CA GLY A 47 2.66 6.55 -22.95
C GLY A 47 1.26 6.38 -22.37
N MET A 48 0.75 5.15 -22.33
CA MET A 48 -0.47 4.82 -21.62
C MET A 48 -0.15 4.66 -20.14
N SER A 49 -0.98 5.18 -19.24
CA SER A 49 -0.88 4.92 -17.82
C SER A 49 -2.04 4.05 -17.33
N HIS A 50 -1.79 3.32 -16.27
CA HIS A 50 -2.81 2.53 -15.59
C HIS A 50 -2.84 2.87 -14.12
N THR A 51 -4.05 2.90 -13.57
CA THR A 51 -4.30 3.12 -12.15
C THR A 51 -5.25 2.04 -11.65
N ILE A 52 -4.92 1.44 -10.51
CA ILE A 52 -5.81 0.51 -9.79
C ILE A 52 -5.94 0.96 -8.35
N HIS A 53 -7.06 0.57 -7.73
CA HIS A 53 -7.34 0.86 -6.33
C HIS A 53 -7.52 -0.47 -5.61
N MET A 54 -6.93 -0.60 -4.45
CA MET A 54 -7.07 -1.80 -3.63
C MET A 54 -6.97 -1.45 -2.14
N PRO A 55 -7.53 -2.27 -1.25
CA PRO A 55 -7.42 -2.02 0.18
C PRO A 55 -5.96 -2.13 0.65
N VAL A 56 -5.62 -1.32 1.66
CA VAL A 56 -4.29 -1.32 2.30
C VAL A 56 -3.88 -2.72 2.72
N GLU A 57 -4.78 -3.48 3.33
CA GLU A 57 -4.50 -4.84 3.81
C GLU A 57 -4.04 -5.78 2.69
N GLU A 58 -4.62 -5.68 1.49
CA GLU A 58 -4.19 -6.48 0.34
C GLU A 58 -2.87 -5.96 -0.22
N ALA A 59 -2.70 -4.64 -0.32
CA ALA A 59 -1.47 -4.04 -0.83
C ALA A 59 -0.25 -4.37 0.05
N GLU A 60 -0.43 -4.48 1.37
CA GLU A 60 0.62 -4.90 2.30
C GLU A 60 1.12 -6.33 2.03
N THR A 61 0.25 -7.23 1.56
CA THR A 61 0.66 -8.62 1.20
C THR A 61 1.48 -8.68 -0.08
N LEU A 62 1.48 -7.60 -0.87
CA LEU A 62 2.20 -7.49 -2.13
C LEU A 62 3.55 -6.78 -2.00
N LEU A 63 3.86 -6.26 -0.80
CA LEU A 63 5.16 -5.70 -0.53
C LEU A 63 6.22 -6.81 -0.59
N PRO A 64 7.33 -6.62 -1.32
CA PRO A 64 8.44 -7.54 -1.24
C PRO A 64 8.94 -7.56 0.21
N GLU A 65 9.24 -8.76 0.72
CA GLU A 65 9.82 -8.95 2.06
C GLU A 65 11.02 -8.00 2.20
N GLN A 66 10.94 -7.04 3.12
CA GLN A 66 12.00 -6.06 3.32
C GLN A 66 13.22 -6.80 3.91
N ALA A 67 14.16 -7.17 3.05
CA ALA A 67 15.42 -7.81 3.41
C ALA A 67 16.36 -6.88 4.19
#